data_AF-A0A2C1Z9W1-F1
#
_entry.id   AF-A0A2C1Z9W1-F1
#
_cell.length_a   1.000
_cell.length_b   1.000
_cell.length_c   1.000
_cell.angle_alpha   90.00
_cell.angle_beta   90.00
_cell.angle_gamma   90.00
#
_symmetry.space_group_name_H-M   'P 1'
#
loop_
_entity.id
_entity.type
_entity.pdbx_description
1 polymer ?
#
loop_
_entity_poly.entity_id
_entity_poly.type
_entity_poly.pdbx_seq_one_letter_code
_entity_poly.pdbx_strand_id
1 'polypeptide(L)'
;MKNAGIIIVICFAAWFSVNNPIVENYIASLTESALPVMKQTDPLYQKIVKNAHTYEVPPSDAKIDSVWKAIPGYNGIKVDIAESYKKMKKKGEFDEQKLVFVQTKPQVHLENLPPTPIYKGHPDKPMVSFIINVAWGNEYLSDILATLKKHNVSATFFLEGNWTKKNPELAKMIVSAGHEVGNHSYSHPDMSKLTAAKTREQMIKTNEIIEAATGEKCVWFAPPSGSYRDETVKIADELNMKTVMWTVDTVDWRKPSPEVLINRVISKIDKGSMVLMHPTESTAKSLDRLITLIEKKNLQIGTVSELMDEERIIK
;
A
#
# COMPACT_ATOMS: atom_id res chain seq x y z
N MET A 1 -23.89 -78.30 -9.78
CA MET A 1 -23.55 -77.03 -10.49
C MET A 1 -24.49 -75.85 -10.20
N LYS A 2 -25.71 -76.03 -9.66
CA LYS A 2 -26.65 -74.91 -9.41
C LYS A 2 -26.30 -74.00 -8.22
N ASN A 3 -25.57 -74.49 -7.21
CA ASN A 3 -25.25 -73.70 -6.00
C ASN A 3 -24.08 -72.72 -6.18
N ALA A 4 -23.17 -72.99 -7.12
CA ALA A 4 -22.02 -72.11 -7.38
C ALA A 4 -22.44 -70.77 -8.01
N GLY A 5 -23.44 -70.77 -8.88
CA GLY A 5 -23.99 -69.55 -9.48
C GLY A 5 -24.65 -68.63 -8.45
N ILE A 6 -25.34 -69.20 -7.47
CA ILE A 6 -26.01 -68.42 -6.40
C ILE A 6 -24.97 -67.74 -5.50
N ILE A 7 -23.90 -68.45 -5.12
CA ILE A 7 -22.82 -67.88 -4.31
C ILE A 7 -22.13 -66.73 -5.05
N ILE A 8 -21.86 -66.88 -6.34
CA ILE A 8 -21.25 -65.82 -7.17
C ILE A 8 -22.16 -64.60 -7.24
N VAL A 9 -23.47 -64.78 -7.42
CA VAL A 9 -24.44 -63.66 -7.45
C VAL A 9 -24.51 -62.95 -6.10
N ILE A 10 -24.47 -63.67 -4.98
CA ILE A 10 -24.45 -63.07 -3.63
C ILE A 10 -23.15 -62.28 -3.41
N CYS A 11 -22.00 -62.83 -3.82
CA CYS A 11 -20.72 -62.13 -3.72
C CYS A 11 -20.68 -60.87 -4.60
N PHE A 12 -21.25 -60.93 -5.81
CA PHE A 12 -21.37 -59.77 -6.70
C PHE A 12 -22.31 -58.71 -6.14
N ALA A 13 -23.46 -59.11 -5.58
CA ALA A 13 -24.39 -58.20 -4.94
C ALA A 13 -23.77 -57.53 -3.71
N ALA A 14 -23.02 -58.28 -2.89
CA ALA A 14 -22.27 -57.73 -1.77
C ALA A 14 -21.19 -56.74 -2.24
N TRP A 15 -20.44 -57.09 -3.28
CA TRP A 15 -19.42 -56.20 -3.86
C TRP A 15 -20.03 -54.89 -4.38
N PHE A 16 -21.15 -54.97 -5.11
CA PHE A 16 -21.86 -53.79 -5.60
C PHE A 16 -22.50 -52.96 -4.50
N SER A 17 -22.91 -53.59 -3.39
CA SER A 17 -23.48 -52.85 -2.25
C SER A 17 -22.44 -52.04 -1.49
N VAL A 18 -21.17 -52.47 -1.51
CA VAL A 18 -20.05 -51.77 -0.85
C VAL A 18 -19.39 -50.75 -1.79
N ASN A 19 -19.18 -51.13 -3.06
CA ASN A 19 -18.53 -50.29 -4.07
C ASN A 19 -19.57 -49.61 -4.98
N ASN A 20 -20.45 -48.81 -4.38
CA ASN A 20 -21.39 -47.96 -5.10
C ASN A 20 -21.11 -46.49 -4.80
N PRO A 21 -21.26 -45.59 -5.80
CA PRO A 21 -21.15 -44.15 -5.62
C PRO A 21 -21.88 -43.58 -4.40
N ILE A 22 -23.02 -44.16 -3.99
CA ILE A 22 -23.76 -43.69 -2.81
C ILE A 22 -22.97 -43.95 -1.51
N VAL A 23 -22.36 -45.13 -1.38
CA VAL A 23 -21.56 -45.50 -0.21
C VAL A 23 -20.23 -44.75 -0.21
N GLU A 24 -19.60 -44.59 -1.38
CA GLU A 24 -18.38 -43.77 -1.51
C GLU A 24 -18.63 -42.31 -1.14
N ASN A 25 -19.72 -41.72 -1.63
CA ASN A 25 -20.11 -40.35 -1.28
C ASN A 25 -20.49 -40.22 0.20
N TYR A 26 -21.14 -41.22 0.78
CA TYR A 26 -21.46 -41.24 2.19
C TYR A 26 -20.20 -41.35 3.06
N ILE A 27 -19.26 -42.24 2.74
CA ILE A 27 -17.96 -42.35 3.40
C ILE A 27 -17.16 -41.06 3.22
N ALA A 28 -17.12 -40.48 2.01
CA ALA A 28 -16.48 -39.20 1.76
C ALA A 28 -17.08 -38.09 2.65
N SER A 29 -18.42 -38.01 2.75
CA SER A 29 -19.10 -37.04 3.61
C SER A 29 -18.83 -37.26 5.11
N LEU A 30 -18.71 -38.52 5.55
CA LEU A 30 -18.32 -38.87 6.92
C LEU A 30 -16.86 -38.50 7.19
N THR A 31 -15.98 -38.68 6.22
CA THR A 31 -14.55 -38.34 6.35
C THR A 31 -14.36 -36.83 6.33
N GLU A 32 -15.09 -36.13 5.47
CA GLU A 32 -15.11 -34.67 5.36
C GLU A 32 -15.72 -33.99 6.59
N SER A 33 -16.73 -34.61 7.23
CA SER A 33 -17.27 -34.14 8.52
C SER A 33 -16.45 -34.57 9.74
N ALA A 34 -15.71 -35.69 9.67
CA ALA A 34 -14.81 -36.13 10.73
C ALA A 34 -13.49 -35.33 10.77
N LEU A 35 -13.01 -34.80 9.63
CA LEU A 35 -11.78 -34.01 9.54
C LEU A 35 -11.81 -32.72 10.39
N PRO A 36 -12.90 -31.92 10.43
CA PRO A 36 -13.07 -30.81 11.36
C PRO A 36 -13.10 -31.25 12.84
N VAL A 37 -13.76 -32.38 13.14
CA VAL A 37 -13.95 -32.88 14.51
C VAL A 37 -12.66 -33.46 15.10
N MET A 38 -11.90 -34.24 14.33
CA MET A 38 -10.56 -34.72 14.73
C MET A 38 -9.56 -33.57 14.89
N LYS A 39 -9.60 -32.55 14.01
CA LYS A 39 -8.77 -31.35 14.14
C LYS A 39 -9.12 -30.56 15.41
N GLN A 40 -10.40 -30.47 15.79
CA GLN A 40 -10.79 -29.84 17.05
C GLN A 40 -10.29 -30.58 18.30
N THR A 41 -9.94 -31.86 18.23
CA THR A 41 -9.35 -32.57 19.39
C THR A 41 -7.81 -32.52 19.43
N ASP A 42 -7.15 -32.06 18.37
CA ASP A 42 -5.69 -31.98 18.30
C ASP A 42 -5.14 -30.89 19.26
N PRO A 43 -4.23 -31.22 20.19
CA PRO A 43 -3.67 -30.25 21.14
C PRO A 43 -3.00 -29.05 20.48
N LEU A 44 -2.34 -29.24 19.33
CA LEU A 44 -1.72 -28.15 18.57
C LEU A 44 -2.80 -27.24 17.96
N TYR A 45 -3.84 -27.82 17.37
CA TYR A 45 -4.94 -27.05 16.80
C TYR A 45 -5.64 -26.21 17.87
N GLN A 46 -5.97 -26.81 19.03
CA GLN A 46 -6.56 -26.11 20.16
C GLN A 46 -5.64 -25.02 20.72
N LYS A 47 -4.33 -25.27 20.75
CA LYS A 47 -3.36 -24.24 21.13
C LYS A 47 -3.36 -23.07 20.14
N ILE A 48 -3.44 -23.31 18.83
CA ILE A 48 -3.55 -22.25 17.82
C ILE A 48 -4.85 -21.45 18.02
N VAL A 49 -6.00 -22.13 18.13
CA VAL A 49 -7.31 -21.48 18.38
C VAL A 49 -7.25 -20.61 19.64
N LYS A 50 -6.72 -21.17 20.74
CA LYS A 50 -6.63 -20.47 22.02
C LYS A 50 -5.75 -19.22 21.92
N ASN A 51 -4.66 -19.25 21.18
CA ASN A 51 -3.76 -18.09 21.04
C ASN A 51 -4.12 -17.17 19.87
N ALA A 52 -5.03 -17.56 18.95
CA ALA A 52 -5.32 -16.78 17.75
C ALA A 52 -5.68 -15.32 18.05
N HIS A 53 -6.55 -15.11 19.03
CA HIS A 53 -7.03 -13.78 19.46
C HIS A 53 -5.92 -12.83 19.93
N THR A 54 -4.76 -13.34 20.38
CA THR A 54 -3.64 -12.49 20.83
C THR A 54 -2.88 -11.85 19.67
N TYR A 55 -3.03 -12.37 18.45
CA TYR A 55 -2.39 -11.84 17.25
C TYR A 55 -3.38 -11.13 16.32
N GLU A 56 -4.67 -11.09 16.69
CA GLU A 56 -5.67 -10.39 15.89
C GLU A 56 -5.54 -8.88 16.07
N VAL A 57 -5.65 -8.15 14.96
CA VAL A 57 -5.76 -6.70 14.94
C VAL A 57 -7.04 -6.38 14.19
N PRO A 58 -7.99 -5.63 14.77
CA PRO A 58 -9.18 -5.23 14.03
C PRO A 58 -8.81 -4.28 12.88
N PRO A 59 -9.59 -4.25 11.78
CA PRO A 59 -9.41 -3.24 10.76
C PRO A 59 -9.70 -1.84 11.33
N SER A 60 -9.05 -0.84 10.75
CA SER A 60 -9.27 0.58 11.07
C SER A 60 -9.90 1.28 9.88
N ASP A 61 -11.05 1.90 10.11
CA ASP A 61 -11.78 2.66 9.10
C ASP A 61 -11.07 3.97 8.74
N ALA A 62 -11.16 4.34 7.46
CA ALA A 62 -10.78 5.66 7.00
C ALA A 62 -11.58 6.73 7.74
N LYS A 63 -10.95 7.87 8.03
CA LYS A 63 -11.58 8.95 8.81
C LYS A 63 -11.03 10.32 8.45
N ILE A 64 -11.77 11.36 8.84
CA ILE A 64 -11.28 12.73 8.85
C ILE A 64 -10.78 13.06 10.26
N ASP A 65 -9.47 13.10 10.41
CA ASP A 65 -8.79 13.57 11.61
C ASP A 65 -8.85 15.11 11.71
N SER A 66 -8.94 15.62 12.93
CA SER A 66 -9.07 17.07 13.17
C SER A 66 -7.83 17.85 12.71
N VAL A 67 -6.65 17.25 12.84
CA VAL A 67 -5.35 17.84 12.48
C VAL A 67 -4.92 17.38 11.09
N TRP A 68 -4.90 16.06 10.88
CA TRP A 68 -4.30 15.45 9.69
C TRP A 68 -5.27 15.22 8.54
N LYS A 69 -6.55 15.58 8.72
CA LYS A 69 -7.59 15.53 7.70
C LYS A 69 -7.81 14.09 7.24
N ALA A 70 -7.87 13.81 5.94
CA ALA A 70 -8.15 12.45 5.48
C ALA A 70 -7.02 11.49 5.87
N ILE A 71 -7.37 10.42 6.57
CA ILE A 71 -6.51 9.29 6.91
C ILE A 71 -7.12 8.04 6.28
N PRO A 72 -6.34 7.25 5.49
CA PRO A 72 -6.85 6.03 4.87
C PRO A 72 -7.19 4.97 5.91
N GLY A 73 -8.01 4.00 5.50
CA GLY A 73 -8.25 2.79 6.29
C GLY A 73 -6.99 1.92 6.33
N TYR A 74 -7.03 0.88 7.18
CA TYR A 74 -5.96 -0.09 7.26
C TYR A 74 -6.51 -1.44 7.68
N ASN A 75 -6.16 -2.47 6.93
CA ASN A 75 -6.67 -3.81 7.14
C ASN A 75 -6.32 -4.33 8.53
N GLY A 76 -7.24 -5.09 9.10
CA GLY A 76 -6.99 -5.93 10.25
C GLY A 76 -6.29 -7.22 9.83
N ILE A 77 -5.91 -8.03 10.81
CA ILE A 77 -5.42 -9.39 10.60
C ILE A 77 -6.09 -10.35 11.56
N LYS A 78 -6.33 -11.56 11.07
CA LYS A 78 -6.72 -12.71 11.87
C LYS A 78 -5.85 -13.92 11.54
N VAL A 79 -5.67 -14.80 12.50
CA VAL A 79 -4.95 -16.06 12.26
C VAL A 79 -5.81 -16.97 11.39
N ASP A 80 -5.27 -17.39 10.24
CA ASP A 80 -5.79 -18.54 9.50
C ASP A 80 -5.41 -19.80 10.26
N ILE A 81 -6.33 -20.27 11.10
CA ILE A 81 -6.10 -21.41 11.98
C ILE A 81 -5.77 -22.67 11.16
N ALA A 82 -6.43 -22.86 10.01
CA ALA A 82 -6.28 -24.07 9.21
C ALA A 82 -4.91 -24.12 8.52
N GLU A 83 -4.50 -23.05 7.86
CA GLU A 83 -3.19 -22.99 7.20
C GLU A 83 -2.04 -22.88 8.21
N SER A 84 -2.22 -22.18 9.33
CA SER A 84 -1.26 -22.17 10.45
C SER A 84 -1.02 -23.58 10.98
N TYR A 85 -2.10 -24.32 11.26
CA TYR A 85 -2.00 -25.70 11.72
C TYR A 85 -1.27 -26.59 10.70
N LYS A 86 -1.57 -26.46 9.41
CA LYS A 86 -0.89 -27.22 8.34
C LYS A 86 0.61 -26.96 8.30
N LYS A 87 1.06 -25.72 8.50
CA LYS A 87 2.50 -25.36 8.57
C LYS A 87 3.21 -25.91 9.82
N MET A 88 2.47 -26.06 10.92
CA MET A 88 3.01 -26.52 12.20
C MET A 88 2.92 -28.04 12.39
N LYS A 89 1.98 -28.72 11.72
CA LYS A 89 1.68 -30.15 11.87
C LYS A 89 2.90 -31.05 11.72
N LYS A 90 3.83 -30.74 10.80
CA LYS A 90 5.03 -31.55 10.57
C LYS A 90 5.94 -31.65 11.80
N LYS A 91 6.02 -30.59 12.61
CA LYS A 91 6.79 -30.59 13.87
C LYS A 91 5.93 -30.93 15.08
N GLY A 92 4.59 -30.77 14.99
CA GLY A 92 3.67 -31.05 16.09
C GLY A 92 3.71 -30.00 17.22
N GLU A 93 4.44 -28.90 17.03
CA GLU A 93 4.67 -27.86 18.03
C GLU A 93 4.16 -26.50 17.54
N PHE A 94 3.67 -25.70 18.48
CA PHE A 94 3.25 -24.33 18.22
C PHE A 94 4.46 -23.44 18.00
N ASP A 95 4.46 -22.70 16.89
CA ASP A 95 5.54 -21.84 16.45
C ASP A 95 4.95 -20.56 15.88
N GLU A 96 5.09 -19.44 16.60
CA GLU A 96 4.49 -18.16 16.23
C GLU A 96 4.91 -17.67 14.85
N GLN A 97 6.13 -17.98 14.43
CA GLN A 97 6.69 -17.57 13.13
C GLN A 97 6.03 -18.31 11.95
N LYS A 98 5.27 -19.36 12.24
CA LYS A 98 4.54 -20.13 11.23
C LYS A 98 3.06 -19.81 11.16
N LEU A 99 2.58 -18.85 11.97
CA LEU A 99 1.23 -18.35 11.84
C LEU A 99 1.02 -17.78 10.43
N VAL A 100 -0.12 -18.11 9.86
CA VAL A 100 -0.61 -17.57 8.61
C VAL A 100 -1.74 -16.61 8.96
N PHE A 101 -1.75 -15.45 8.33
CA PHE A 101 -2.73 -14.41 8.59
C PHE A 101 -3.60 -14.18 7.36
N VAL A 102 -4.88 -13.93 7.60
CA VAL A 102 -5.81 -13.39 6.61
C VAL A 102 -6.11 -11.95 6.99
N GLN A 103 -6.16 -11.07 5.99
CA GLN A 103 -6.47 -9.66 6.21
C GLN A 103 -7.98 -9.44 6.19
N THR A 104 -8.46 -8.59 7.09
CA THR A 104 -9.85 -8.15 7.14
C THR A 104 -9.93 -6.69 6.72
N LYS A 105 -10.81 -6.36 5.77
CA LYS A 105 -10.95 -4.99 5.26
C LYS A 105 -11.70 -4.08 6.24
N PRO A 106 -11.40 -2.77 6.26
CA PRO A 106 -12.26 -1.78 6.90
C PRO A 106 -13.64 -1.69 6.21
N GLN A 107 -14.58 -1.04 6.88
CA GLN A 107 -15.92 -0.73 6.35
C GLN A 107 -15.97 0.62 5.65
N VAL A 108 -15.12 1.57 6.07
CA VAL A 108 -15.00 2.89 5.44
C VAL A 108 -13.62 3.00 4.80
N HIS A 109 -13.60 3.30 3.51
CA HIS A 109 -12.40 3.46 2.68
C HIS A 109 -12.12 4.94 2.42
N LEU A 110 -10.90 5.24 1.96
CA LEU A 110 -10.47 6.61 1.64
C LEU A 110 -11.35 7.27 0.56
N GLU A 111 -11.91 6.47 -0.35
CA GLU A 111 -12.82 6.88 -1.42
C GLU A 111 -14.23 7.21 -0.92
N ASN A 112 -14.59 6.77 0.29
CA ASN A 112 -15.87 7.10 0.89
C ASN A 112 -15.86 8.45 1.62
N LEU A 113 -14.68 9.01 1.87
CA LEU A 113 -14.54 10.32 2.52
C LEU A 113 -14.87 11.45 1.52
N PRO A 114 -15.48 12.55 1.97
CA PRO A 114 -15.66 13.74 1.12
C PRO A 114 -14.30 14.33 0.72
N PRO A 115 -14.24 15.17 -0.34
CA PRO A 115 -13.01 15.79 -0.83
C PRO A 115 -12.25 16.50 0.30
N THR A 116 -11.14 15.90 0.72
CA THR A 116 -10.38 16.29 1.90
C THR A 116 -8.89 16.07 1.62
N PRO A 117 -8.00 17.03 1.97
CA PRO A 117 -6.57 16.85 1.75
C PRO A 117 -6.01 15.73 2.65
N ILE A 118 -4.97 15.06 2.17
CA ILE A 118 -4.29 13.96 2.86
C ILE A 118 -2.93 14.44 3.30
N TYR A 119 -2.65 14.43 4.60
CA TYR A 119 -1.34 14.80 5.14
C TYR A 119 -0.50 13.60 5.57
N LYS A 120 -1.14 12.48 5.87
CA LYS A 120 -0.49 11.31 6.47
C LYS A 120 -1.20 10.03 6.03
N GLY A 121 -0.43 8.95 5.88
CA GLY A 121 -0.98 7.60 5.82
C GLY A 121 -1.51 7.11 7.16
N HIS A 122 -2.00 5.87 7.20
CA HIS A 122 -2.50 5.30 8.44
C HIS A 122 -1.40 5.25 9.52
N PRO A 123 -1.65 5.70 10.77
CA PRO A 123 -0.62 5.83 11.80
C PRO A 123 0.00 4.50 12.25
N ASP A 124 -0.65 3.37 11.99
CA ASP A 124 -0.11 2.04 12.31
C ASP A 124 0.60 1.36 11.13
N LYS A 125 0.54 1.91 9.92
CA LYS A 125 1.21 1.34 8.75
C LYS A 125 2.71 1.64 8.83
N PRO A 126 3.60 0.63 8.95
CA PRO A 126 5.04 0.83 9.12
C PRO A 126 5.72 1.21 7.80
N MET A 127 5.26 2.30 7.20
CA MET A 127 5.65 2.79 5.90
C MET A 127 5.65 4.32 5.90
N VAL A 128 6.49 4.90 5.04
CA VAL A 128 6.54 6.32 4.72
C VAL A 128 6.58 6.49 3.21
N SER A 129 6.28 7.71 2.74
CA SER A 129 6.41 8.04 1.32
C SER A 129 7.32 9.25 1.11
N PHE A 130 8.12 9.17 0.05
CA PHE A 130 8.84 10.33 -0.49
C PHE A 130 7.98 10.99 -1.57
N ILE A 131 7.69 12.27 -1.36
CA ILE A 131 7.04 13.11 -2.37
C ILE A 131 8.05 14.12 -2.90
N ILE A 132 8.33 14.05 -4.19
CA ILE A 132 9.37 14.85 -4.84
C ILE A 132 8.71 15.82 -5.81
N ASN A 133 8.66 17.10 -5.45
CA ASN A 133 8.07 18.14 -6.31
C ASN A 133 9.09 18.59 -7.36
N VAL A 134 8.73 18.50 -8.65
CA VAL A 134 9.63 18.78 -9.77
C VAL A 134 9.09 19.91 -10.63
N ALA A 135 9.80 21.05 -10.57
CA ALA A 135 9.66 22.16 -11.51
C ALA A 135 11.03 22.65 -12.04
N TRP A 136 12.13 22.09 -11.53
CA TRP A 136 13.53 22.44 -11.80
C TRP A 136 14.47 21.36 -11.23
N GLY A 137 15.78 21.55 -11.37
CA GLY A 137 16.80 20.69 -10.75
C GLY A 137 17.09 19.41 -11.55
N ASN A 138 16.99 19.51 -12.88
CA ASN A 138 17.20 18.40 -13.82
C ASN A 138 18.52 17.67 -13.59
N GLU A 139 19.57 18.42 -13.25
CA GLU A 139 20.93 17.91 -13.01
C GLU A 139 21.01 16.92 -11.83
N TYR A 140 20.03 16.92 -10.93
CA TYR A 140 20.01 16.04 -9.75
C TYR A 140 19.12 14.80 -9.95
N LEU A 141 18.26 14.77 -10.97
CA LEU A 141 17.29 13.69 -11.16
C LEU A 141 17.99 12.34 -11.37
N SER A 142 19.02 12.27 -12.21
CA SER A 142 19.74 11.02 -12.48
C SER A 142 20.34 10.40 -11.22
N ASP A 143 20.94 11.21 -10.34
CA ASP A 143 21.55 10.74 -9.09
C ASP A 143 20.50 10.29 -8.07
N ILE A 144 19.38 11.02 -7.99
CA ILE A 144 18.24 10.66 -7.14
C ILE A 144 17.66 9.32 -7.59
N LEU A 145 17.37 9.15 -8.88
CA LEU A 145 16.82 7.92 -9.44
C LEU A 145 17.79 6.74 -9.26
N ALA A 146 19.09 6.94 -9.47
CA ALA A 146 20.09 5.92 -9.23
C ALA A 146 20.14 5.47 -7.77
N THR A 147 19.99 6.41 -6.84
CA THR A 147 19.95 6.13 -5.39
C THR A 147 18.68 5.37 -5.02
N LEU A 148 17.51 5.82 -5.49
CA LEU A 148 16.23 5.12 -5.26
C LEU A 148 16.29 3.67 -5.77
N LYS A 149 16.82 3.47 -6.98
CA LYS A 149 17.03 2.14 -7.57
C LYS A 149 17.98 1.28 -6.75
N LYS A 150 19.09 1.84 -6.23
CA LYS A 150 20.06 1.13 -5.38
C LYS A 150 19.39 0.51 -4.15
N HIS A 151 18.40 1.19 -3.58
CA HIS A 151 17.67 0.75 -2.40
C HIS A 151 16.37 0.00 -2.72
N ASN A 152 16.04 -0.20 -4.01
CA ASN A 152 14.76 -0.77 -4.44
C ASN A 152 13.55 -0.03 -3.83
N VAL A 153 13.63 1.31 -3.80
CA VAL A 153 12.59 2.19 -3.27
C VAL A 153 11.92 2.94 -4.41
N SER A 154 10.59 3.03 -4.36
CA SER A 154 9.81 3.89 -5.24
C SER A 154 9.37 5.17 -4.52
N ALA A 155 9.10 6.22 -5.28
CA ALA A 155 8.66 7.52 -4.78
C ALA A 155 7.59 8.11 -5.71
N THR A 156 6.89 9.13 -5.25
CA THR A 156 5.91 9.87 -6.07
C THR A 156 6.49 11.20 -6.47
N PHE A 157 6.63 11.44 -7.78
CA PHE A 157 7.13 12.68 -8.35
C PHE A 157 5.97 13.56 -8.79
N PHE A 158 5.76 14.69 -8.11
CA PHE A 158 4.74 15.66 -8.48
C PHE A 158 5.31 16.63 -9.52
N LEU A 159 4.88 16.50 -10.77
CA LEU A 159 5.46 17.21 -11.90
C LEU A 159 4.68 18.48 -12.22
N GLU A 160 5.40 19.60 -12.37
CA GLU A 160 4.82 20.81 -12.95
C GLU A 160 4.57 20.60 -14.46
N GLY A 161 3.41 21.00 -14.97
CA GLY A 161 3.05 20.84 -16.37
C GLY A 161 3.98 21.59 -17.33
N ASN A 162 4.39 22.83 -17.01
CA ASN A 162 5.32 23.60 -17.85
C ASN A 162 6.73 22.99 -17.87
N TRP A 163 7.21 22.48 -16.73
CA TRP A 163 8.44 21.70 -16.67
C TRP A 163 8.34 20.44 -17.53
N THR A 164 7.25 19.66 -17.39
CA THR A 164 7.04 18.41 -18.13
C THR A 164 7.02 18.65 -19.63
N LYS A 165 6.34 19.72 -20.08
CA LYS A 165 6.31 20.12 -21.49
C LYS A 165 7.70 20.36 -22.07
N LYS A 166 8.61 20.94 -21.28
CA LYS A 166 9.98 21.25 -21.70
C LYS A 166 10.93 20.06 -21.56
N ASN A 167 10.59 19.09 -20.71
CA ASN A 167 11.45 17.98 -20.33
C ASN A 167 10.72 16.62 -20.42
N PRO A 168 10.06 16.27 -21.54
CA PRO A 168 9.24 15.05 -21.63
C PRO A 168 10.08 13.77 -21.42
N GLU A 169 11.33 13.75 -21.91
CA GLU A 169 12.23 12.60 -21.72
C GLU A 169 12.61 12.39 -20.25
N LEU A 170 12.75 13.45 -19.46
CA LEU A 170 13.01 13.32 -18.02
C LEU A 170 11.78 12.80 -17.27
N ALA A 171 10.58 13.27 -17.62
CA ALA A 171 9.34 12.73 -17.07
C ALA A 171 9.17 11.24 -17.40
N LYS A 172 9.45 10.85 -18.65
CA LYS A 172 9.44 9.44 -19.08
C LYS A 172 10.49 8.61 -18.37
N MET A 173 11.68 9.16 -18.13
CA MET A 173 12.74 8.50 -17.36
C MET A 173 12.30 8.20 -15.92
N ILE A 174 11.59 9.12 -15.26
CA ILE A 174 11.05 8.91 -13.91
C ILE A 174 10.10 7.71 -13.89
N VAL A 175 9.11 7.66 -14.80
CA VAL A 175 8.15 6.54 -14.87
C VAL A 175 8.85 5.24 -15.27
N SER A 176 9.76 5.28 -16.23
CA SER A 176 10.52 4.08 -16.68
C SER A 176 11.41 3.50 -15.58
N ALA A 177 11.75 4.29 -14.55
CA ALA A 177 12.46 3.84 -13.37
C ALA A 177 11.56 3.18 -12.30
N GLY A 178 10.25 3.10 -12.53
CA GLY A 178 9.28 2.45 -11.64
C GLY A 178 8.67 3.41 -10.59
N HIS A 179 8.73 4.72 -10.82
CA HIS A 179 8.17 5.71 -9.91
C HIS A 179 6.80 6.20 -10.36
N GLU A 180 5.99 6.59 -9.38
CA GLU A 180 4.67 7.18 -9.60
C GLU A 180 4.81 8.67 -9.95
N VAL A 181 3.90 9.18 -10.79
CA VAL A 181 3.81 10.62 -11.11
C VAL A 181 2.49 11.22 -10.65
N GLY A 182 2.56 12.44 -10.12
CA GLY A 182 1.41 13.24 -9.70
C GLY A 182 1.41 14.63 -10.33
N ASN A 183 0.29 15.33 -10.20
CA ASN A 183 0.10 16.68 -10.73
C ASN A 183 0.62 17.75 -9.76
N HIS A 184 1.44 18.69 -10.23
CA HIS A 184 1.92 19.83 -9.43
C HIS A 184 1.54 21.20 -10.00
N SER A 185 0.34 21.33 -10.56
CA SER A 185 -0.14 22.49 -11.33
C SER A 185 0.68 22.73 -12.62
N TYR A 186 0.28 23.72 -13.42
CA TYR A 186 0.94 23.98 -14.71
C TYR A 186 2.08 24.99 -14.61
N SER A 187 1.93 26.02 -13.79
CA SER A 187 2.89 27.13 -13.70
C SER A 187 3.25 27.51 -12.26
N HIS A 188 3.06 26.60 -11.31
CA HIS A 188 3.32 26.77 -9.88
C HIS A 188 2.67 28.06 -9.26
N PRO A 189 1.38 28.37 -9.51
CA PRO A 189 0.73 29.53 -8.90
C PRO A 189 0.30 29.25 -7.46
N ASP A 190 -0.04 30.31 -6.72
CA ASP A 190 -0.72 30.20 -5.43
C ASP A 190 -2.18 29.76 -5.64
N MET A 191 -2.45 28.45 -5.53
CA MET A 191 -3.75 27.86 -5.84
C MET A 191 -4.87 28.36 -4.93
N SER A 192 -4.56 28.82 -3.71
CA SER A 192 -5.54 29.40 -2.78
C SER A 192 -6.18 30.69 -3.31
N LYS A 193 -5.47 31.41 -4.20
CA LYS A 193 -5.88 32.72 -4.75
C LYS A 193 -6.51 32.66 -6.14
N LEU A 194 -6.48 31.50 -6.81
CA LEU A 194 -7.03 31.36 -8.16
C LEU A 194 -8.54 31.24 -8.16
N THR A 195 -9.21 31.67 -9.23
CA THR A 195 -10.64 31.32 -9.42
C THR A 195 -10.79 29.82 -9.70
N ALA A 196 -11.98 29.26 -9.48
CA ALA A 196 -12.25 27.85 -9.76
C ALA A 196 -11.89 27.46 -11.22
N ALA A 197 -12.22 28.31 -12.19
CA ALA A 197 -11.87 28.09 -13.60
C ALA A 197 -10.35 28.02 -13.83
N LYS A 198 -9.57 28.94 -13.23
CA LYS A 198 -8.10 28.94 -13.35
C LYS A 198 -7.47 27.75 -12.62
N THR A 199 -8.01 27.36 -11.48
CA THR A 199 -7.57 26.14 -10.77
C THR A 199 -7.77 24.91 -11.65
N ARG A 200 -8.95 24.77 -12.27
CA ARG A 200 -9.25 23.65 -13.18
C ARG A 200 -8.34 23.66 -14.41
N GLU A 201 -8.12 24.82 -15.01
CA GLU A 201 -7.20 24.98 -16.15
C GLU A 201 -5.78 24.48 -15.81
N GLN A 202 -5.25 24.89 -14.64
CA GLN A 202 -3.93 24.48 -14.18
C GLN A 202 -3.82 22.95 -14.02
N MET A 203 -4.85 22.31 -13.47
CA MET A 203 -4.85 20.87 -13.23
C MET A 203 -5.04 20.07 -14.52
N ILE A 204 -6.04 20.41 -15.35
CA ILE A 204 -6.34 19.70 -16.60
C ILE A 204 -5.14 19.74 -17.53
N LYS A 205 -4.58 20.94 -17.77
CA LYS A 205 -3.46 21.10 -18.69
C LYS A 205 -2.23 20.32 -18.24
N THR A 206 -1.99 20.22 -16.94
CA THR A 206 -0.89 19.41 -16.40
C THR A 206 -1.15 17.92 -16.58
N ASN A 207 -2.37 17.44 -16.31
CA ASN A 207 -2.73 16.04 -16.55
C ASN A 207 -2.51 15.65 -18.01
N GLU A 208 -3.00 16.45 -18.95
CA GLU A 208 -2.84 16.21 -20.39
C GLU A 208 -1.37 16.10 -20.80
N ILE A 209 -0.51 16.97 -20.27
CA ILE A 209 0.91 17.01 -20.63
C ILE A 209 1.67 15.85 -19.98
N ILE A 210 1.37 15.49 -18.74
CA ILE A 210 1.98 14.34 -18.08
C ILE A 210 1.56 13.06 -18.80
N GLU A 211 0.27 12.84 -19.02
CA GLU A 211 -0.24 11.64 -19.71
C GLU A 211 0.34 11.53 -21.13
N ALA A 212 0.47 12.64 -21.86
CA ALA A 212 1.10 12.63 -23.18
C ALA A 212 2.60 12.29 -23.15
N ALA A 213 3.33 12.70 -22.10
CA ALA A 213 4.77 12.45 -21.99
C ALA A 213 5.10 11.05 -21.43
N THR A 214 4.29 10.55 -20.51
CA THR A 214 4.60 9.34 -19.73
C THR A 214 3.68 8.16 -20.02
N GLY A 215 2.49 8.40 -20.56
CA GLY A 215 1.42 7.40 -20.66
C GLY A 215 0.66 7.16 -19.35
N GLU A 216 1.01 7.86 -18.27
CA GLU A 216 0.43 7.66 -16.94
C GLU A 216 -0.58 8.76 -16.59
N LYS A 217 -1.68 8.35 -15.96
CA LYS A 217 -2.70 9.27 -15.44
C LYS A 217 -2.37 9.66 -14.00
N CYS A 218 -2.41 10.95 -13.71
CA CYS A 218 -2.27 11.41 -12.33
C CYS A 218 -3.54 11.11 -11.53
N VAL A 219 -3.37 10.42 -10.39
CA VAL A 219 -4.41 10.22 -9.36
C VAL A 219 -4.15 11.03 -8.08
N TRP A 220 -3.00 11.71 -8.03
CA TRP A 220 -2.59 12.58 -6.94
C TRP A 220 -2.30 13.99 -7.44
N PHE A 221 -2.69 14.98 -6.65
CA PHE A 221 -2.35 16.37 -6.86
C PHE A 221 -1.65 16.94 -5.62
N ALA A 222 -0.49 17.59 -5.79
CA ALA A 222 0.16 18.35 -4.73
C ALA A 222 0.06 19.84 -5.05
N PRO A 223 -0.52 20.68 -4.18
CA PRO A 223 -0.60 22.11 -4.43
C PRO A 223 0.79 22.78 -4.30
N PRO A 224 1.17 23.65 -5.24
CA PRO A 224 2.33 24.52 -5.13
C PRO A 224 2.44 25.20 -3.77
N SER A 225 3.63 25.12 -3.16
CA SER A 225 3.91 25.66 -1.82
C SER A 225 3.00 25.18 -0.70
N GLY A 226 2.19 24.14 -0.91
CA GLY A 226 1.17 23.70 0.04
C GLY A 226 0.00 24.67 0.19
N SER A 227 -0.16 25.62 -0.75
CA SER A 227 -1.19 26.66 -0.69
C SER A 227 -2.45 26.23 -1.44
N TYR A 228 -3.57 26.09 -0.74
CA TYR A 228 -4.85 25.66 -1.31
C TYR A 228 -6.03 26.25 -0.53
N ARG A 229 -7.25 26.05 -1.06
CA ARG A 229 -8.52 26.21 -0.33
C ARG A 229 -9.45 25.03 -0.65
N ASP A 230 -10.60 24.92 0.00
CA ASP A 230 -11.54 23.81 -0.20
C ASP A 230 -11.94 23.62 -1.66
N GLU A 231 -12.15 24.71 -2.40
CA GLU A 231 -12.42 24.68 -3.85
C GLU A 231 -11.30 23.99 -4.64
N THR A 232 -10.03 24.18 -4.23
CA THR A 232 -8.88 23.51 -4.87
C THR A 232 -8.97 22.00 -4.69
N VAL A 233 -9.27 21.55 -3.47
CA VAL A 233 -9.39 20.12 -3.13
C VAL A 233 -10.57 19.49 -3.87
N LYS A 234 -11.71 20.20 -3.91
CA LYS A 234 -12.90 19.76 -4.63
C LYS A 234 -12.65 19.62 -6.14
N ILE A 235 -11.98 20.59 -6.76
CA ILE A 235 -11.67 20.52 -8.20
C ILE A 235 -10.71 19.37 -8.49
N ALA A 236 -9.72 19.11 -7.62
CA ALA A 236 -8.85 17.95 -7.78
C ALA A 236 -9.67 16.64 -7.75
N ASP A 237 -10.59 16.51 -6.80
CA ASP A 237 -11.47 15.34 -6.67
C ASP A 237 -12.39 15.15 -7.89
N GLU A 238 -12.99 16.22 -8.40
CA GLU A 238 -13.79 16.20 -9.65
C GLU A 238 -12.96 15.79 -10.88
N LEU A 239 -11.64 15.94 -10.82
CA LEU A 239 -10.69 15.47 -11.83
C LEU A 239 -10.10 14.09 -11.50
N ASN A 240 -10.71 13.36 -10.57
CA ASN A 240 -10.30 12.03 -10.08
C ASN A 240 -8.90 12.03 -9.44
N MET A 241 -8.50 13.13 -8.81
CA MET A 241 -7.26 13.24 -8.06
C MET A 241 -7.52 13.54 -6.58
N LYS A 242 -6.81 12.85 -5.69
CA LYS A 242 -6.80 13.23 -4.26
C LYS A 242 -5.69 14.25 -4.00
N THR A 243 -5.94 15.21 -3.10
CA THR A 243 -4.96 16.26 -2.76
C THR A 243 -3.99 15.78 -1.70
N VAL A 244 -2.70 15.75 -2.01
CA VAL A 244 -1.61 15.27 -1.16
C VAL A 244 -0.81 16.43 -0.59
N MET A 245 -0.56 16.36 0.71
CA MET A 245 0.27 17.27 1.49
C MET A 245 1.43 16.46 2.12
N TRP A 246 2.07 16.98 3.16
CA TRP A 246 3.16 16.29 3.85
C TRP A 246 3.11 16.49 5.35
N THR A 247 3.74 15.56 6.08
CA THR A 247 3.99 15.69 7.52
C THR A 247 5.41 16.16 7.84
N VAL A 248 6.37 15.88 6.96
CA VAL A 248 7.79 16.17 7.19
C VAL A 248 8.34 16.96 6.00
N ASP A 249 8.80 18.18 6.25
CA ASP A 249 9.46 19.01 5.24
C ASP A 249 10.98 18.94 5.42
N THR A 250 11.70 18.60 4.34
CA THR A 250 13.16 18.63 4.32
C THR A 250 13.71 20.06 4.34
N VAL A 251 12.96 21.03 3.81
CA VAL A 251 13.40 22.41 3.58
C VAL A 251 14.69 22.44 2.73
N ASP A 252 14.82 21.48 1.82
CA ASP A 252 16.01 21.25 0.98
C ASP A 252 16.26 22.37 -0.03
N TRP A 253 15.20 23.07 -0.47
CA TRP A 253 15.28 24.27 -1.30
C TRP A 253 16.09 25.43 -0.68
N ARG A 254 16.30 25.42 0.65
CA ARG A 254 17.22 26.36 1.34
C ARG A 254 18.69 25.91 1.33
N LYS A 255 19.01 24.82 0.63
CA LYS A 255 20.35 24.24 0.51
C LYS A 255 21.02 23.92 1.87
N PRO A 256 20.33 23.25 2.82
CA PRO A 256 20.97 22.84 4.07
C PRO A 256 22.09 21.83 3.80
N SER A 257 23.02 21.68 4.75
CA SER A 257 23.97 20.58 4.68
C SER A 257 23.24 19.22 4.75
N PRO A 258 23.80 18.15 4.16
CA PRO A 258 23.17 16.85 4.19
C PRO A 258 22.82 16.34 5.60
N GLU A 259 23.69 16.63 6.58
CA GLU A 259 23.48 16.27 7.98
C GLU A 259 22.28 16.99 8.61
N VAL A 260 22.12 18.29 8.32
CA VAL A 260 20.99 19.09 8.83
C VAL A 260 19.68 18.58 8.24
N LEU A 261 19.66 18.25 6.95
CA LEU A 261 18.50 17.67 6.29
C LEU A 261 18.13 16.32 6.92
N ILE A 262 19.10 15.41 7.03
CA ILE A 262 18.89 14.07 7.59
C ILE A 262 18.36 14.16 9.02
N ASN A 263 18.99 14.95 9.89
CA ASN A 263 18.57 15.09 11.28
C ASN A 263 17.17 15.69 11.41
N ARG A 264 16.81 16.64 10.54
CA ARG A 264 15.46 17.21 10.48
C ARG A 264 14.40 16.16 10.12
N VAL A 265 14.68 15.29 9.17
CA VAL A 265 13.74 14.23 8.76
C VAL A 265 13.66 13.16 9.84
N ILE A 266 14.79 12.60 10.26
CA ILE A 266 14.85 11.45 11.17
C ILE A 266 14.28 11.76 12.56
N SER A 267 14.35 13.03 13.01
CA SER A 267 13.74 13.45 14.27
C SER A 267 12.21 13.60 14.23
N LYS A 268 11.61 13.62 13.03
CA LYS A 268 10.16 13.86 12.83
C LYS A 268 9.43 12.70 12.17
N ILE A 269 10.16 11.82 11.49
CA ILE A 269 9.57 10.73 10.71
C ILE A 269 8.97 9.66 11.62
N ASP A 270 7.77 9.20 11.25
CA ASP A 270 7.05 8.12 11.91
C ASP A 270 6.22 7.34 10.87
N LYS A 271 5.58 6.26 11.29
CA LYS A 271 4.59 5.52 10.51
C LYS A 271 3.56 6.45 9.86
N GLY A 272 3.29 6.25 8.57
CA GLY A 272 2.38 7.07 7.80
C GLY A 272 2.97 8.41 7.32
N SER A 273 4.21 8.76 7.68
CA SER A 273 4.78 10.05 7.27
C SER A 273 4.93 10.18 5.75
N MET A 274 4.61 11.37 5.25
CA MET A 274 4.97 11.81 3.90
C MET A 274 6.07 12.88 4.01
N VAL A 275 7.18 12.67 3.29
CA VAL A 275 8.39 13.49 3.33
C VAL A 275 8.50 14.30 2.05
N LEU A 276 8.37 15.63 2.15
CA LEU A 276 8.52 16.55 1.04
C LEU A 276 9.99 16.81 0.71
N MET A 277 10.33 16.67 -0.57
CA MET A 277 11.65 16.87 -1.14
C MET A 277 11.56 17.55 -2.52
N HIS A 278 12.69 18.05 -3.02
CA HIS A 278 12.86 18.57 -4.37
C HIS A 278 14.18 18.03 -4.98
N PRO A 279 14.35 18.10 -6.31
CA PRO A 279 15.63 17.81 -6.96
C PRO A 279 16.67 18.89 -6.61
N THR A 280 17.36 18.70 -5.48
CA THR A 280 18.43 19.58 -4.99
C THR A 280 19.70 18.82 -4.71
N GLU A 281 20.83 19.52 -4.69
CA GLU A 281 22.10 18.97 -4.25
C GLU A 281 22.00 18.40 -2.82
N SER A 282 21.30 19.09 -1.92
CA SER A 282 21.08 18.65 -0.54
C SER A 282 20.34 17.31 -0.50
N THR A 283 19.23 17.18 -1.24
CA THR A 283 18.47 15.92 -1.34
C THR A 283 19.33 14.82 -1.96
N ALA A 284 19.96 15.06 -3.12
CA ALA A 284 20.78 14.07 -3.81
C ALA A 284 21.90 13.51 -2.92
N LYS A 285 22.61 14.38 -2.17
CA LYS A 285 23.69 13.96 -1.26
C LYS A 285 23.20 13.31 0.03
N SER A 286 21.97 13.57 0.46
CA SER A 286 21.41 13.00 1.69
C SER A 286 20.70 11.67 1.50
N LEU A 287 20.15 11.43 0.31
CA LEU A 287 19.12 10.41 0.09
C LEU A 287 19.57 8.99 0.46
N ASP A 288 20.80 8.60 0.11
CA ASP A 288 21.34 7.26 0.38
C ASP A 288 21.38 6.94 1.88
N ARG A 289 21.93 7.87 2.68
CA ARG A 289 22.01 7.71 4.13
C ARG A 289 20.64 7.89 4.78
N LEU A 290 19.78 8.74 4.23
CA LEU A 290 18.42 8.93 4.73
C LEU A 290 17.60 7.64 4.62
N ILE A 291 17.60 6.99 3.46
CA ILE A 291 16.91 5.70 3.24
C ILE A 291 17.40 4.66 4.26
N THR A 292 18.72 4.48 4.36
CA THR A 292 19.34 3.53 5.30
C THR A 292 18.90 3.78 6.76
N LEU A 293 18.73 5.04 7.17
CA LEU A 293 18.30 5.38 8.53
C LEU A 293 16.80 5.13 8.76
N ILE A 294 15.97 5.30 7.72
CA ILE A 294 14.53 5.01 7.78
C ILE A 294 14.30 3.49 7.85
N GLU A 295 15.03 2.71 7.07
CA GLU A 295 14.97 1.25 7.13
C GLU A 295 15.40 0.70 8.50
N LYS A 296 16.41 1.31 9.12
CA LYS A 296 16.83 0.99 10.51
C LYS A 296 15.73 1.29 11.55
N LYS A 297 14.79 2.19 11.24
CA LYS A 297 13.58 2.42 12.04
C LYS A 297 12.46 1.40 11.74
N ASN A 298 12.74 0.39 10.91
CA ASN A 298 11.80 -0.63 10.47
C ASN A 298 10.58 -0.07 9.71
N LEU A 299 10.79 1.02 8.97
CA LEU A 299 9.80 1.63 8.10
C LEU A 299 10.12 1.29 6.64
N GLN A 300 9.12 0.81 5.90
CA GLN A 300 9.19 0.70 4.44
C GLN A 300 9.09 2.09 3.80
N ILE A 301 9.63 2.24 2.59
CA ILE A 301 9.53 3.48 1.82
C ILE A 301 8.91 3.17 0.47
N GLY A 302 7.93 3.97 0.05
CA GLY A 302 7.31 3.81 -1.26
C GLY A 302 6.58 5.05 -1.76
N THR A 303 5.75 4.82 -2.76
CA THR A 303 4.85 5.80 -3.37
C THR A 303 3.71 6.21 -2.44
N VAL A 304 3.00 7.27 -2.80
CA VAL A 304 1.78 7.70 -2.11
C VAL A 304 0.70 6.63 -2.25
N SER A 305 0.54 6.02 -3.44
CA SER A 305 -0.41 4.92 -3.64
C SER A 305 -0.16 3.75 -2.69
N GLU A 306 1.09 3.28 -2.59
CA GLU A 306 1.42 2.19 -1.66
C GLU A 306 1.21 2.61 -0.20
N LEU A 307 1.48 3.86 0.17
CA LEU A 307 1.23 4.36 1.52
C LEU A 307 -0.27 4.44 1.85
N MET A 308 -1.11 4.79 0.87
CA MET A 308 -2.57 4.88 1.01
C MET A 308 -3.28 3.54 0.93
N ASP A 309 -2.62 2.51 0.39
CA ASP A 309 -3.20 1.17 0.28
C ASP A 309 -3.57 0.60 1.67
N GLU A 310 -4.71 -0.08 1.76
CA GLU A 310 -5.22 -0.63 3.02
C GLU A 310 -4.49 -1.91 3.44
N GLU A 311 -3.74 -2.54 2.54
CA GLU A 311 -3.02 -3.78 2.79
C GLU A 311 -2.01 -3.61 3.94
N ARG A 312 -2.18 -4.48 4.94
CA ARG A 312 -1.31 -4.55 6.10
C ARG A 312 0.04 -5.14 5.72
N ILE A 313 1.09 -4.45 6.13
CA ILE A 313 2.45 -4.98 6.09
C ILE A 313 2.58 -6.00 7.23
N ILE A 314 2.59 -7.29 6.86
CA ILE A 314 2.79 -8.43 7.77
C ILE A 314 4.27 -8.79 7.73
N LYS A 315 4.89 -8.94 8.91
CA LYS A 315 6.31 -9.33 9.05
C LYS A 315 6.44 -10.82 9.33
#